data_AF-A0AB39GUY7-F1
#
_entry.id   AF-A0AB39GUY7-F1
#
_cell.length_a   1.000
_cell.length_b   1.000
_cell.length_c   1.000
_cell.angle_alpha   90.00
_cell.angle_beta   90.00
_cell.angle_gamma   90.00
#
_symmetry.space_group_name_H-M   'P 1'
#
loop_
_entity.id
_entity.type
_entity.pdbx_description
1 polymer ?
#
loop_
_entity_poly.entity_id
_entity_poly.type
_entity_poly.pdbx_seq_one_letter_code
_entity_poly.pdbx_strand_id
1 'polypeptide(L)'
;MDVIELIYRLKRAGHTQVSLAQELGVSRGVVNDVIHDRGASLRVASHIAAVVGVDVDQLWPDRYKDRPQPRHMGTRPDSKEERQPEK
;
A
#
# COMPACT_ATOMS: atom_id res chain seq x y z
N MET A 1 -7.04 9.00 5.63
CA MET A 1 -6.57 9.39 4.28
C MET A 1 -7.74 9.22 3.33
N ASP A 2 -8.07 10.21 2.52
CA ASP A 2 -9.14 10.06 1.53
C ASP A 2 -8.64 9.40 0.23
N VAL A 3 -9.57 9.06 -0.68
CA VAL A 3 -9.26 8.37 -1.94
C VAL A 3 -8.37 9.19 -2.86
N ILE A 4 -8.54 10.51 -2.88
CA ILE A 4 -7.76 11.41 -3.75
C ILE A 4 -6.33 11.47 -3.26
N GLU A 5 -6.14 11.63 -1.95
CA GLU A 5 -4.84 11.62 -1.30
C GLU A 5 -4.12 10.28 -1.51
N LEU A 6 -4.84 9.16 -1.36
CA LEU A 6 -4.29 7.81 -1.59
C LEU A 6 -3.80 7.65 -3.03
N ILE A 7 -4.62 8.03 -4.03
CA ILE A 7 -4.22 7.96 -5.45
C ILE A 7 -3.02 8.86 -5.73
N TYR A 8 -2.98 10.06 -5.15
CA TYR A 8 -1.84 10.97 -5.30
C TYR A 8 -0.55 10.35 -4.75
N ARG A 9 -0.58 9.78 -3.53
CA ARG A 9 0.59 9.14 -2.92
C ARG A 9 1.06 7.93 -3.72
N LEU A 10 0.14 7.09 -4.21
CA LEU A 10 0.47 5.97 -5.10
C LEU A 10 1.20 6.44 -6.37
N LYS A 11 0.68 7.48 -7.03
CA LYS A 11 1.31 8.07 -8.22
C LYS A 11 2.69 8.63 -7.90
N ARG A 12 2.85 9.30 -6.76
CA ARG A 12 4.13 9.84 -6.30
C ARG A 12 5.16 8.73 -5.99
N ALA A 13 4.69 7.56 -5.57
CA ALA A 13 5.50 6.35 -5.41
C ALA A 13 5.78 5.61 -6.74
N GLY A 14 5.30 6.12 -7.88
CA GLY A 14 5.51 5.50 -9.19
C GLY A 14 4.53 4.39 -9.54
N HIS A 15 3.52 4.12 -8.69
CA HIS A 15 2.52 3.09 -8.93
C HIS A 15 1.23 3.67 -9.51
N THR A 16 0.66 2.94 -10.47
CA THR A 16 -0.69 3.17 -10.99
C THR A 16 -1.59 2.00 -10.60
N GLN A 17 -2.91 2.16 -10.65
CA GLN A 17 -3.82 1.02 -10.40
C GLN A 17 -3.59 -0.14 -11.38
N VAL A 18 -3.13 0.17 -12.61
CA VAL A 18 -2.79 -0.84 -13.62
C VAL A 18 -1.50 -1.57 -13.24
N SER A 19 -0.45 -0.84 -12.83
CA SER A 19 0.82 -1.47 -12.43
C SER A 19 0.62 -2.32 -11.18
N LEU A 20 -0.11 -1.83 -10.17
CA LEU A 20 -0.46 -2.60 -8.97
C LEU A 20 -1.24 -3.87 -9.32
N ALA A 21 -2.19 -3.79 -10.24
CA ALA A 21 -2.94 -4.96 -10.70
C ALA A 21 -2.03 -6.00 -11.37
N GLN A 22 -1.10 -5.55 -12.22
CA GLN A 22 -0.13 -6.43 -12.89
C GLN A 22 0.84 -7.07 -11.89
N GLU A 23 1.41 -6.28 -10.97
CA GLU A 23 2.33 -6.73 -9.92
C GLU A 23 1.69 -7.79 -9.01
N LEU A 24 0.40 -7.61 -8.69
CA LEU A 24 -0.34 -8.52 -7.81
C LEU A 24 -1.01 -9.68 -8.57
N GLY A 25 -1.03 -9.66 -9.90
CA GLY A 25 -1.72 -10.65 -10.73
C GLY A 25 -3.24 -10.64 -10.54
N VAL A 26 -3.83 -9.46 -10.31
CA VAL A 26 -5.29 -9.27 -10.15
C VAL A 26 -5.84 -8.37 -11.25
N SER A 27 -7.17 -8.33 -11.40
CA SER A 27 -7.78 -7.37 -12.32
C SER A 27 -7.69 -5.94 -11.76
N ARG A 28 -7.63 -4.95 -12.66
CA ARG A 28 -7.70 -3.52 -12.29
C ARG A 28 -8.98 -3.20 -11.48
N GLY A 29 -10.08 -3.89 -11.76
CA GLY A 29 -11.35 -3.74 -11.03
C GLY A 29 -11.18 -4.04 -9.54
N VAL A 30 -10.48 -5.12 -9.18
CA VAL A 30 -10.20 -5.47 -7.78
C VAL A 30 -9.42 -4.37 -7.08
N VAL A 31 -8.38 -3.82 -7.72
CA VAL A 31 -7.59 -2.71 -7.14
C VAL A 31 -8.46 -1.47 -6.95
N ASN A 32 -9.28 -1.14 -7.95
CA ASN A 32 -10.19 0.00 -7.89
C ASN A 32 -11.24 -0.16 -6.78
N ASP A 33 -11.79 -1.35 -6.60
CA ASP A 33 -12.80 -1.60 -5.56
C ASP A 33 -12.18 -1.57 -4.16
N VAL A 34 -10.94 -2.02 -3.99
CA VAL A 34 -10.22 -1.86 -2.71
C VAL A 34 -9.96 -0.37 -2.41
N ILE A 35 -9.44 0.39 -3.39
CA ILE A 35 -9.16 1.83 -3.23
C ILE A 35 -10.43 2.61 -2.82
N HIS A 36 -11.59 2.24 -3.35
CA HIS A 36 -12.86 2.91 -3.06
C HIS A 36 -13.68 2.22 -1.94
N ASP A 37 -13.07 1.30 -1.20
CA ASP A 37 -13.71 0.55 -0.11
C ASP A 37 -14.98 -0.24 -0.51
N ARG A 38 -15.12 -0.57 -1.80
CA ARG A 38 -16.22 -1.38 -2.36
C ARG A 38 -15.93 -2.88 -2.41
N GLY A 39 -14.69 -3.29 -2.21
CA GLY A 39 -14.25 -4.69 -2.23
C GLY A 39 -13.27 -5.00 -1.10
N ALA A 40 -13.10 -6.29 -0.79
CA ALA A 40 -12.19 -6.75 0.26
C ALA A 40 -11.09 -7.64 -0.31
N SER A 41 -9.84 -7.23 -0.15
CA SER A 41 -8.67 -8.04 -0.49
C SER A 41 -7.49 -7.61 0.37
N LEU A 42 -7.20 -8.39 1.41
CA LEU A 42 -6.12 -8.09 2.35
C LEU A 42 -4.76 -8.01 1.63
N ARG A 43 -4.53 -8.87 0.63
CA ARG A 43 -3.30 -8.86 -0.16
C ARG A 43 -3.11 -7.52 -0.90
N VAL A 44 -4.17 -7.02 -1.53
CA VAL A 44 -4.14 -5.74 -2.27
C VAL A 44 -4.03 -4.57 -1.29
N ALA A 45 -4.84 -4.57 -0.23
CA ALA A 45 -4.83 -3.52 0.79
C ALA A 45 -3.48 -3.41 1.50
N SER A 46 -2.88 -4.54 1.91
CA SER A 46 -1.55 -4.58 2.55
C SER A 46 -0.45 -4.08 1.63
N HIS A 47 -0.51 -4.44 0.35
CA HIS A 47 0.46 -3.95 -0.62
C HIS A 47 0.32 -2.44 -0.84
N ILE A 48 -0.91 -1.92 -1.00
CA ILE A 48 -1.15 -0.47 -1.12
C ILE A 48 -0.67 0.27 0.13
N ALA A 49 -0.99 -0.23 1.32
CA ALA A 49 -0.57 0.35 2.59
C ALA A 49 0.97 0.39 2.73
N ALA A 50 1.64 -0.70 2.32
CA ALA A 50 3.11 -0.75 2.27
C ALA A 50 3.70 0.29 1.29
N VAL A 51 3.11 0.45 0.10
CA VAL A 51 3.56 1.44 -0.90
C VAL A 51 3.44 2.87 -0.37
N VAL A 52 2.36 3.19 0.34
CA VAL A 52 2.15 4.54 0.90
C VAL A 52 2.73 4.73 2.31
N GLY A 53 3.34 3.68 2.88
CA GLY A 53 4.04 3.73 4.16
C GLY A 53 3.13 3.90 5.38
N VAL A 54 1.91 3.38 5.34
CA VAL A 54 0.96 3.42 6.45
C VAL A 54 0.44 2.01 6.78
N ASP A 55 -0.22 1.87 7.91
CA ASP A 55 -0.91 0.62 8.27
C ASP A 55 -2.21 0.46 7.48
N VAL A 56 -2.57 -0.78 7.15
CA VAL A 56 -3.83 -1.12 6.47
C VAL A 56 -5.03 -0.60 7.26
N ASP A 57 -4.99 -0.70 8.59
CA ASP A 57 -6.09 -0.26 9.47
C ASP A 57 -6.25 1.27 9.49
N GLN A 58 -5.23 2.03 9.07
CA GLN A 58 -5.35 3.49 8.89
C GLN A 58 -6.06 3.87 7.59
N LEU A 59 -5.96 3.03 6.56
CA LEU A 59 -6.62 3.25 5.26
C LEU A 59 -8.02 2.66 5.22
N TRP A 60 -8.20 1.47 5.81
CA TRP A 60 -9.46 0.74 5.86
C TRP A 60 -9.77 0.29 7.30
N PRO A 61 -10.25 1.22 8.15
CA PRO A 61 -10.57 0.91 9.54
C PRO A 61 -11.58 -0.24 9.62
N ASP A 62 -11.37 -1.14 10.57
CA ASP A 62 -12.28 -2.26 10.91
C ASP A 62 -12.48 -3.32 9.81
N ARG A 63 -11.93 -3.14 8.60
CA ARG A 63 -12.12 -4.09 7.48
C ARG A 63 -11.34 -5.39 7.64
N TYR A 64 -10.18 -5.35 8.31
CA TYR A 64 -9.24 -6.47 8.35
C TYR A 64 -8.86 -6.92 9.78
N LYS A 65 -9.49 -6.35 10.82
CA LYS A 65 -9.17 -6.60 12.24
C LYS A 65 -9.36 -8.05 12.70
N ASP A 66 -10.28 -8.79 12.08
CA ASP A 66 -10.67 -10.14 12.53
C ASP A 66 -9.93 -11.28 11.81
N ARG A 67 -8.99 -11.00 10.92
CA ARG A 67 -8.27 -12.05 10.19
C ARG A 67 -6.94 -12.37 10.87
N PRO A 68 -6.54 -13.64 10.97
CA PRO A 68 -5.22 -14.02 11.45
C PRO A 68 -4.17 -13.37 10.53
N GLN A 69 -3.54 -12.31 11.03
CA GLN A 69 -2.48 -11.58 10.35
C GLN A 69 -1.37 -12.57 9.94
N PRO A 70 -0.96 -12.64 8.66
CA PRO A 70 0.33 -13.22 8.36
C PRO A 70 1.37 -12.37 9.09
N ARG A 71 2.11 -12.99 10.02
CA ARG A 71 3.13 -12.33 10.84
C ARG A 71 4.00 -11.43 9.95
N HIS A 72 3.82 -10.12 10.08
CA HIS A 72 4.67 -9.13 9.43
C HIS A 72 6.09 -9.32 9.97
N MET A 73 6.96 -10.02 9.21
CA MET A 73 8.40 -9.89 9.35
C MET A 73 8.72 -8.44 9.02
N GLY A 74 9.18 -7.68 10.02
CA GLY A 74 9.55 -6.29 9.85
C GLY A 74 10.59 -6.15 8.75
N THR A 75 10.21 -5.55 7.63
CA THR A 75 11.19 -5.04 6.67
C THR A 75 11.82 -3.82 7.32
N ARG A 76 13.13 -3.94 7.57
CA ARG A 76 14.02 -2.91 8.12
C ARG A 76 13.79 -1.54 7.45
N PRO A 77 13.90 -0.43 8.21
CA PRO A 77 14.06 0.88 7.58
C PRO A 77 15.43 0.89 6.88
N ASP A 78 15.45 0.96 5.55
CA ASP A 78 16.67 1.31 4.81
C ASP A 78 16.93 2.80 5.00
N SER A 79 17.54 3.14 6.14
CA SER A 79 18.22 4.41 6.30
C SER A 79 19.41 4.44 5.33
N LYS A 80 19.19 4.94 4.12
CA LYS A 80 20.31 5.43 3.30
C LYS A 80 20.73 6.79 3.83
N GLU A 81 21.65 6.71 4.79
CA GLU A 81 22.63 7.74 5.09
C GLU A 81 23.42 8.08 3.82
N GLU A 82 23.07 9.19 3.16
CA GLU A 82 23.98 9.87 2.24
C GLU A 82 24.75 10.93 3.04
N ARG A 83 25.78 10.46 3.76
CA ARG A 83 26.97 11.27 4.02
C ARG A 83 27.96 11.02 2.90
N GLN A 84 28.52 12.10 2.35
CA GLN A 84 29.96 12.35 2.09
C GLN A 84 30.15 13.33 0.91
N PRO A 85 31.34 13.95 0.71
CA PRO A 85 32.32 14.44 1.69
C PRO A 85 32.76 15.90 1.39
N GLU A 86 33.46 16.46 2.37
CA GLU A 86 34.26 17.69 2.32
C GLU A 86 35.32 17.67 1.21
N LYS A 87 35.58 18.82 0.59
CA LYS A 87 36.80 19.09 -0.18
C LYS A 87 37.21 20.55 -0.04
#